data_AF-A0A935P050-F1
#
_entry.id   AF-A0A935P050-F1
#
_cell.length_a   1.000
_cell.length_b   1.000
_cell.length_c   1.000
_cell.angle_alpha   90.00
_cell.angle_beta   90.00
_cell.angle_gamma   90.00
#
_symmetry.space_group_name_H-M   'P 1'
#
loop_
_entity.id
_entity.type
_entity.pdbx_description
1 polymer ?
#
loop_
_entity_poly.entity_id
_entity_poly.type
_entity_poly.pdbx_seq_one_letter_code
_entity_poly.pdbx_strand_id
1 'polypeptide(L)'
;MADVLDRLAPPTEEAVTGHARARVHALAAHLPAELTRVVYLESWIGQLRPRLDLILKIEPRDLDALAEFMGSVSRPELRTPAWAHMASFARTWADPKSLLHEAIRAAWLEFDLDLLITPDEALRSPRVFVDFTREAQRWPSIEARLELAAEVLWALSRSRPPRIVQALRACLEHLPDGASLTYMGVFSRDERPPVVRLCVVGLTGDLGAYLGAVGWTGDPDVLERSLLGPLARTQGEGAHLVGILHLDLAPDVRPRIGLEYTFPRPGLSGGLRSADEFLRQLVARGWCTTRNRQALSSWPRRFVELMPHDIWHSHVSHQIGHVKITYAPGEPVVAKAYLRTGFELMAGGTLLRGRPRIFSTAAPNGALAPLDGGGPPSAGAALPQALDQSVIHTHAGDGTAIALHKPRRETGMTLSTAHQEALEQILTRAAADLDFRKALLADPRKTILDALGLRIPANFRVKFIEREKDVDALIVLPDLQRQDGELDDDDLEAVAGGSNADPLPSW
;
A
#
# COMPACT_ATOMS: atom_id res chain seq x y z
N MET A 1 -5.57 -4.60 14.31
CA MET A 1 -4.69 -4.08 13.24
C MET A 1 -3.22 -4.18 13.61
N ALA A 2 -2.82 -3.95 14.87
CA ALA A 2 -1.42 -4.01 15.33
C ALA A 2 -0.64 -5.23 14.81
N ASP A 3 -1.16 -6.45 14.96
CA ASP A 3 -0.50 -7.69 14.54
C ASP A 3 -0.33 -7.81 13.02
N VAL A 4 -1.23 -7.18 12.24
CA VAL A 4 -1.05 -7.03 10.79
C VAL A 4 0.13 -6.11 10.51
N LEU A 5 0.27 -4.97 11.20
CA LEU A 5 1.41 -4.06 10.99
C LEU A 5 2.75 -4.71 11.35
N ASP A 6 2.77 -5.62 12.32
CA ASP A 6 3.97 -6.39 12.66
C ASP A 6 4.31 -7.45 11.60
N ARG A 7 3.32 -8.07 10.96
CA ARG A 7 3.49 -8.97 9.78
C ARG A 7 3.93 -8.22 8.53
N LEU A 8 3.39 -7.02 8.31
CA LEU A 8 3.75 -6.13 7.21
C LEU A 8 5.07 -5.38 7.45
N ALA A 9 5.78 -5.61 8.56
CA ALA A 9 6.89 -4.76 8.98
C ALA A 9 8.10 -4.78 8.02
N PRO A 10 8.69 -3.61 7.68
CA PRO A 10 10.03 -3.57 7.10
C PRO A 10 11.06 -3.95 8.19
N PRO A 11 12.08 -4.74 7.88
CA PRO A 11 13.17 -5.00 8.81
C PRO A 11 14.14 -3.80 8.90
N THR A 12 14.81 -3.67 10.05
CA THR A 12 16.14 -3.05 10.22
C THR A 12 16.37 -1.52 10.21
N GLU A 13 15.38 -0.61 10.25
CA GLU A 13 15.70 0.81 10.55
C GLU A 13 14.90 1.52 11.64
N GLU A 14 15.64 2.19 12.53
CA GLU A 14 15.20 2.92 13.74
C GLU A 14 14.16 4.01 13.46
N ALA A 15 14.25 4.69 12.32
CA ALA A 15 13.27 5.69 11.91
C ALA A 15 11.85 5.09 11.70
N VAL A 16 11.75 3.78 11.50
CA VAL A 16 10.50 3.03 11.32
C VAL A 16 10.32 1.94 12.40
N THR A 17 11.22 1.85 13.39
CA THR A 17 11.18 0.82 14.45
C THR A 17 11.33 1.35 15.89
N GLY A 18 11.65 2.62 16.08
CA GLY A 18 11.66 3.28 17.39
C GLY A 18 10.26 3.74 17.87
N HIS A 19 10.25 4.77 18.73
CA HIS A 19 9.05 5.29 19.41
C HIS A 19 7.87 5.60 18.48
N ALA A 20 8.11 6.03 17.23
CA ALA A 20 7.07 6.26 16.23
C ALA A 20 6.28 4.98 15.90
N ARG A 21 6.94 3.82 15.77
CA ARG A 21 6.27 2.53 15.56
C ARG A 21 5.46 2.12 16.77
N ALA A 22 5.98 2.32 17.98
CA ALA A 22 5.24 2.01 19.22
C ALA A 22 3.94 2.83 19.33
N ARG A 23 3.94 4.10 18.89
CA ARG A 23 2.75 4.96 18.83
C ARG A 23 1.72 4.49 17.79
N VAL A 24 2.19 4.11 16.59
CA VAL A 24 1.34 3.53 15.54
C VAL A 24 0.74 2.19 15.99
N HIS A 25 1.53 1.34 16.65
CA HIS A 25 1.12 0.02 17.15
C HIS A 25 0.06 0.16 18.25
N ALA A 26 0.28 1.06 19.23
CA ALA A 26 -0.70 1.38 20.26
C ALA A 26 -2.04 1.79 19.66
N LEU A 27 -2.06 2.72 18.68
CA LEU A 27 -3.30 3.11 18.00
C LEU A 27 -3.95 1.93 17.23
N ALA A 28 -3.12 1.14 16.53
CA ALA A 28 -3.57 -0.02 15.75
C ALA A 28 -4.07 -1.20 16.60
N ALA A 29 -3.83 -1.21 17.91
CA ALA A 29 -4.42 -2.18 18.84
C ALA A 29 -5.94 -1.93 19.06
N HIS A 30 -6.41 -0.70 18.82
CA HIS A 30 -7.84 -0.36 18.97
C HIS A 30 -8.67 -0.61 17.69
N LEU A 31 -8.02 -0.78 16.55
CA LEU A 31 -8.66 -0.92 15.23
C LEU A 31 -8.72 -2.41 14.81
N PRO A 32 -9.85 -2.91 14.28
CA PRO A 32 -9.94 -4.25 13.68
C PRO A 32 -8.92 -4.44 12.55
N ALA A 33 -8.53 -5.68 12.29
CA ALA A 33 -7.60 -5.99 11.20
C ALA A 33 -8.31 -5.99 9.82
N GLU A 34 -9.61 -6.23 9.84
CA GLU A 34 -10.54 -6.41 8.75
C GLU A 34 -11.02 -5.10 8.11
N LEU A 35 -10.66 -3.93 8.69
CA LEU A 35 -11.08 -2.62 8.20
C LEU A 35 -10.46 -2.23 6.84
N THR A 36 -9.40 -2.90 6.40
CA THR A 36 -8.72 -2.55 5.15
C THR A 36 -7.79 -3.66 4.66
N ARG A 37 -7.56 -3.70 3.34
CA ARG A 37 -6.46 -4.45 2.71
C ARG A 37 -5.35 -3.56 2.14
N VAL A 38 -5.41 -2.24 2.40
CA VAL A 38 -4.43 -1.24 1.96
C VAL A 38 -4.11 -0.23 3.08
N VAL A 39 -2.94 -0.40 3.69
CA VAL A 39 -2.38 0.48 4.71
C VAL A 39 -1.39 1.47 4.09
N TYR A 40 -1.32 2.66 4.67
CA TYR A 40 -0.30 3.67 4.40
C TYR A 40 0.32 4.15 5.72
N LEU A 41 1.62 4.43 5.71
CA LEU A 41 2.31 5.18 6.78
C LEU A 41 2.83 6.50 6.21
N GLU A 42 2.43 7.64 6.76
CA GLU A 42 3.01 8.95 6.40
C GLU A 42 4.31 9.14 7.20
N SER A 43 5.47 8.92 6.56
CA SER A 43 6.78 9.11 7.18
C SER A 43 7.30 10.52 6.95
N TRP A 44 7.47 11.28 8.03
CA TRP A 44 8.04 12.62 7.97
C TRP A 44 9.57 12.52 7.81
N ILE A 45 10.10 12.99 6.69
CA ILE A 45 11.54 12.86 6.34
C ILE A 45 12.28 14.19 6.49
N GLY A 46 13.61 14.10 6.64
CA GLY A 46 14.45 15.26 7.00
C GLY A 46 14.34 15.71 8.45
N GLN A 47 13.39 15.15 9.23
CA GLN A 47 13.14 15.54 10.61
C GLN A 47 14.11 14.87 11.60
N LEU A 48 14.52 15.62 12.63
CA LEU A 48 15.39 15.13 13.72
C LEU A 48 14.71 14.08 14.62
N ARG A 49 13.37 14.06 14.65
CA ARG A 49 12.57 13.08 15.40
C ARG A 49 11.69 12.30 14.42
N PRO A 50 11.79 10.96 14.36
CA PRO A 50 10.91 10.17 13.51
C PRO A 50 9.43 10.34 13.90
N ARG A 51 8.57 10.54 12.89
CA ARG A 51 7.11 10.55 13.01
C ARG A 51 6.52 9.69 11.90
N LEU A 52 5.53 8.88 12.29
CA LEU A 52 4.73 8.02 11.42
C LEU A 52 3.26 8.25 11.76
N ASP A 53 2.47 8.72 10.80
CA ASP A 53 1.01 8.79 10.93
C ASP A 53 0.39 7.57 10.23
N LEU A 54 -0.66 6.97 10.81
CA LEU A 54 -1.30 5.78 10.26
C LEU A 54 -2.46 6.18 9.34
N ILE A 55 -2.53 5.59 8.15
CA ILE A 55 -3.59 5.82 7.19
C ILE A 55 -4.17 4.47 6.72
N LEU A 56 -5.48 4.28 6.83
CA LEU A 56 -6.18 3.08 6.38
C LEU A 56 -7.12 3.42 5.21
N LYS A 57 -7.10 2.64 4.12
CA LYS A 57 -8.08 2.79 3.03
C LYS A 57 -9.34 1.97 3.32
N ILE A 58 -10.51 2.59 3.27
CA ILE A 58 -11.79 1.89 3.26
C ILE A 58 -12.28 1.83 1.81
N GLU A 59 -12.62 0.66 1.31
CA GLU A 59 -13.26 0.43 0.02
C GLU A 59 -14.71 -0.05 0.23
N PRO A 60 -15.59 -0.07 -0.81
CA PRO A 60 -16.97 -0.53 -0.64
C PRO A 60 -17.08 -1.96 -0.07
N ARG A 61 -16.09 -2.82 -0.33
CA ARG A 61 -15.96 -4.17 0.24
C ARG A 61 -15.68 -4.22 1.75
N ASP A 62 -15.21 -3.11 2.34
CA ASP A 62 -14.87 -3.00 3.76
C ASP A 62 -16.01 -2.36 4.59
N LEU A 63 -17.10 -1.94 3.94
CA LEU A 63 -18.21 -1.21 4.58
C LEU A 63 -18.88 -2.00 5.70
N ASP A 64 -19.04 -3.32 5.56
CA ASP A 64 -19.61 -4.19 6.61
C ASP A 64 -18.69 -4.25 7.84
N ALA A 65 -17.38 -4.38 7.64
CA ALA A 65 -16.40 -4.39 8.72
C ALA A 65 -16.34 -3.03 9.45
N LEU A 66 -16.46 -1.93 8.71
CA LEU A 66 -16.58 -0.59 9.28
C LEU A 66 -17.90 -0.42 10.05
N ALA A 67 -19.03 -0.85 9.49
CA ALA A 67 -20.34 -0.78 10.12
C ALA A 67 -20.40 -1.57 11.44
N GLU A 68 -19.84 -2.78 11.47
CA GLU A 68 -19.74 -3.59 12.67
C GLU A 68 -18.77 -2.99 13.70
N PHE A 69 -17.60 -2.50 13.26
CA PHE A 69 -16.68 -1.79 14.16
C PHE A 69 -17.39 -0.64 14.88
N MET A 70 -18.19 0.15 14.16
CA MET A 70 -18.97 1.25 14.74
C MET A 70 -20.17 0.77 15.56
N GLY A 71 -20.77 -0.38 15.23
CA GLY A 71 -21.75 -1.06 16.08
C GLY A 71 -21.15 -1.54 17.41
N SER A 72 -19.87 -1.92 17.41
CA SER A 72 -19.12 -2.38 18.59
C SER A 72 -18.65 -1.26 19.54
N VAL A 73 -19.05 0.00 19.31
CA VAL A 73 -18.65 1.22 20.06
C VAL A 73 -19.30 1.31 21.46
N SER A 74 -19.04 0.28 22.26
CA SER A 74 -19.16 0.33 23.72
C SER A 74 -17.97 1.07 24.38
N ARG A 75 -16.83 1.17 23.68
CA ARG A 75 -15.60 1.84 24.12
C ARG A 75 -15.79 3.37 24.24
N PRO A 76 -15.55 4.00 25.40
CA PRO A 76 -15.71 5.45 25.59
C PRO A 76 -14.89 6.31 24.61
N GLU A 77 -13.70 5.84 24.23
CA GLU A 77 -12.73 6.55 23.39
C GLU A 77 -13.22 6.70 21.94
N LEU A 78 -14.17 5.85 21.52
CA LEU A 78 -14.80 5.88 20.21
C LEU A 78 -16.15 6.61 20.21
N ARG A 79 -16.65 7.06 21.38
CA ARG A 79 -17.92 7.80 21.52
C ARG A 79 -17.75 9.31 21.27
N THR A 80 -17.07 9.66 20.17
CA THR A 80 -16.81 11.06 19.79
C THR A 80 -17.71 11.52 18.64
N PRO A 81 -17.90 12.84 18.43
CA PRO A 81 -18.59 13.36 17.26
C PRO A 81 -17.96 12.89 15.94
N ALA A 82 -16.64 12.76 15.86
CA ALA A 82 -15.94 12.30 14.66
C ALA A 82 -16.37 10.87 14.25
N TRP A 83 -16.44 9.94 15.20
CA TRP A 83 -16.94 8.58 14.93
C TRP A 83 -18.45 8.55 14.67
N ALA A 84 -19.24 9.40 15.32
CA ALA A 84 -20.67 9.54 15.02
C ALA A 84 -20.93 10.08 13.60
N HIS A 85 -20.06 10.96 13.09
CA HIS A 85 -20.10 11.47 11.72
C HIS A 85 -19.65 10.40 10.72
N MET A 86 -18.52 9.73 10.97
CA MET A 86 -18.07 8.56 10.20
C MET A 86 -19.16 7.49 10.08
N ALA A 87 -19.87 7.21 11.17
CA ALA A 87 -21.00 6.28 11.17
C ALA A 87 -22.19 6.75 10.32
N SER A 88 -22.41 8.07 10.16
CA SER A 88 -23.38 8.56 9.19
C SER A 88 -22.87 8.48 7.76
N PHE A 89 -21.61 8.86 7.53
CA PHE A 89 -20.99 8.84 6.22
C PHE A 89 -21.02 7.43 5.62
N ALA A 90 -20.58 6.41 6.38
CA ALA A 90 -20.60 5.02 5.94
C ALA A 90 -22.03 4.52 5.66
N ARG A 91 -23.03 4.87 6.48
CA ARG A 91 -24.43 4.51 6.22
C ARG A 91 -24.99 5.17 4.96
N THR A 92 -24.61 6.41 4.66
CA THR A 92 -25.02 7.08 3.43
C THR A 92 -24.31 6.46 2.23
N TRP A 93 -22.99 6.26 2.28
CA TRP A 93 -22.19 5.62 1.22
C TRP A 93 -22.64 4.17 0.92
N ALA A 94 -23.15 3.45 1.94
CA ALA A 94 -23.72 2.12 1.78
C ALA A 94 -25.17 2.09 1.21
N ASP A 95 -25.90 3.21 1.19
CA ASP A 95 -27.25 3.27 0.60
C ASP A 95 -27.18 3.45 -0.92
N PRO A 96 -27.62 2.48 -1.74
CA PRO A 96 -27.55 2.55 -3.20
C PRO A 96 -28.37 3.68 -3.84
N LYS A 97 -29.17 4.41 -3.06
CA LYS A 97 -29.93 5.58 -3.50
C LYS A 97 -29.23 6.91 -3.21
N SER A 98 -28.06 6.90 -2.56
CA SER A 98 -27.36 8.12 -2.20
C SER A 98 -26.38 8.57 -3.28
N LEU A 99 -26.21 9.89 -3.39
CA LEU A 99 -25.18 10.51 -4.22
C LEU A 99 -23.76 10.05 -3.84
N LEU A 100 -23.55 9.64 -2.57
CA LEU A 100 -22.24 9.17 -2.10
C LEU A 100 -21.93 7.75 -2.59
N HIS A 101 -22.94 6.90 -2.78
CA HIS A 101 -22.77 5.53 -3.31
C HIS A 101 -22.28 5.55 -4.75
N GLU A 102 -22.90 6.38 -5.58
CA GLU A 102 -22.53 6.61 -6.99
C GLU A 102 -21.14 7.27 -7.13
N ALA A 103 -20.87 8.28 -6.30
CA ALA A 103 -19.73 9.17 -6.51
C ALA A 103 -18.45 8.80 -5.75
N ILE A 104 -18.50 7.98 -4.69
CA ILE A 104 -17.34 7.68 -3.84
C ILE A 104 -16.77 6.28 -4.13
N ARG A 105 -15.53 6.26 -4.62
CA ARG A 105 -14.74 5.05 -4.89
C ARG A 105 -14.16 4.43 -3.61
N ALA A 106 -13.75 5.26 -2.66
CA ALA A 106 -13.09 4.86 -1.43
C ALA A 106 -13.10 5.99 -0.39
N ALA A 107 -12.78 5.67 0.86
CA ALA A 107 -12.42 6.65 1.88
C ALA A 107 -11.05 6.33 2.50
N TRP A 108 -10.46 7.28 3.20
CA TRP A 108 -9.22 7.08 3.97
C TRP A 108 -9.38 7.63 5.39
N LEU A 109 -8.98 6.84 6.37
CA LEU A 109 -8.89 7.25 7.78
C LEU A 109 -7.43 7.62 8.09
N GLU A 110 -7.12 8.91 8.22
CA GLU A 110 -5.79 9.42 8.61
C GLU A 110 -5.77 9.73 10.12
N PHE A 111 -4.86 9.08 10.84
CA PHE A 111 -4.63 9.26 12.27
C PHE A 111 -3.34 10.03 12.50
N ASP A 112 -3.48 11.34 12.78
CA ASP A 112 -2.35 12.23 13.06
C ASP A 112 -1.68 11.88 14.40
N LEU A 113 -0.45 11.35 14.32
CA LEU A 113 0.34 10.90 15.46
C LEU A 113 1.51 11.86 15.70
N ASP A 114 1.27 13.18 15.63
CA ASP A 114 2.21 14.18 16.13
C ASP A 114 2.68 13.89 17.55
N LEU A 115 3.94 14.27 17.86
CA LEU A 115 4.56 14.03 19.17
C LEU A 115 3.79 14.66 20.35
N LEU A 116 2.97 15.70 20.10
CA LEU A 116 2.11 16.33 21.11
C LEU A 116 0.72 15.67 21.26
N ILE A 117 0.37 14.72 20.40
CA ILE A 117 -0.91 14.00 20.41
C ILE A 117 -0.67 12.58 20.96
N THR A 118 -1.52 12.09 21.87
CA THR A 118 -1.49 10.69 22.31
C THR A 118 -2.20 9.77 21.30
N PRO A 119 -1.86 8.46 21.23
CA PRO A 119 -2.59 7.50 20.39
C PRO A 119 -4.11 7.54 20.59
N ASP A 120 -4.58 7.69 21.83
CA ASP A 120 -6.01 7.78 22.16
C ASP A 120 -6.66 9.07 21.63
N GLU A 121 -5.93 10.20 21.60
CA GLU A 121 -6.43 11.46 21.06
C GLU A 121 -6.49 11.45 19.53
N ALA A 122 -5.51 10.82 18.89
CA ALA A 122 -5.54 10.56 17.45
C ALA A 122 -6.72 9.64 17.09
N LEU A 123 -6.91 8.56 17.86
CA LEU A 123 -8.04 7.64 17.72
C LEU A 123 -9.39 8.34 17.95
N ARG A 124 -9.49 9.31 18.87
CA ARG A 124 -10.70 10.10 19.13
C ARG A 124 -11.14 10.97 17.94
N SER A 125 -10.23 11.34 17.04
CA SER A 125 -10.50 12.27 15.94
C SER A 125 -9.75 11.90 14.65
N PRO A 126 -10.15 10.82 13.96
CA PRO A 126 -9.64 10.51 12.62
C PRO A 126 -9.97 11.66 11.65
N ARG A 127 -9.00 12.03 10.81
CA ARG A 127 -9.26 12.80 9.60
C ARG A 127 -9.82 11.85 8.54
N VAL A 128 -10.78 12.32 7.76
CA VAL A 128 -11.43 11.52 6.73
C VAL A 128 -11.21 12.16 5.37
N PHE A 129 -10.70 11.38 4.42
CA PHE A 129 -10.68 11.73 3.00
C PHE A 129 -11.62 10.81 2.22
N VAL A 130 -12.15 11.30 1.09
CA VAL A 130 -12.94 10.50 0.15
C VAL A 130 -12.36 10.62 -1.25
N ASP A 131 -12.33 9.49 -1.97
CA ASP A 131 -11.96 9.40 -3.38
C ASP A 131 -13.21 9.50 -4.25
N PHE A 132 -13.26 10.48 -5.16
CA PHE A 132 -14.33 10.54 -6.16
C PHE A 132 -14.07 9.57 -7.32
N THR A 133 -15.13 8.95 -7.84
CA THR A 133 -15.08 8.12 -9.06
C THR A 133 -14.64 8.96 -10.26
N ARG A 134 -14.02 8.33 -11.29
CA ARG A 134 -13.60 9.04 -12.51
C ARG A 134 -14.75 9.77 -13.20
N GLU A 135 -15.97 9.25 -13.06
CA GLU A 135 -17.20 9.82 -13.56
C GLU A 135 -17.62 11.05 -12.77
N ALA A 136 -17.73 10.96 -11.44
CA ALA A 136 -18.10 12.08 -10.58
C ALA A 136 -17.13 13.28 -10.68
N GLN A 137 -15.82 13.00 -10.84
CA GLN A 137 -14.80 14.02 -11.12
C GLN A 137 -15.06 14.80 -12.42
N ARG A 138 -15.71 14.15 -13.41
CA ARG A 138 -15.95 14.64 -14.78
C ARG A 138 -17.39 15.09 -15.03
N TRP A 139 -18.27 15.06 -14.02
CA TRP A 139 -19.64 15.55 -14.16
C TRP A 139 -19.65 17.01 -14.69
N PRO A 140 -20.33 17.29 -15.82
CA PRO A 140 -20.18 18.57 -16.52
C PRO A 140 -20.76 19.76 -15.73
N SER A 141 -21.74 19.50 -14.87
CA SER A 141 -22.31 20.53 -13.99
C SER A 141 -21.37 20.81 -12.81
N ILE A 142 -20.95 22.07 -12.68
CA ILE A 142 -20.29 22.58 -11.47
C ILE A 142 -21.21 22.39 -10.25
N GLU A 143 -22.52 22.57 -10.41
CA GLU A 143 -23.50 22.42 -9.34
C GLU A 143 -23.61 20.98 -8.83
N ALA A 144 -23.52 19.98 -9.71
CA ALA A 144 -23.53 18.58 -9.31
C ALA A 144 -22.25 18.22 -8.51
N ARG A 145 -21.09 18.71 -8.95
CA ARG A 145 -19.82 18.54 -8.24
C ARG A 145 -19.77 19.31 -6.91
N LEU A 146 -20.42 20.47 -6.83
CA LEU A 146 -20.53 21.27 -5.61
C LEU A 146 -21.47 20.62 -4.60
N GLU A 147 -22.64 20.11 -5.02
CA GLU A 147 -23.59 19.46 -4.11
C GLU A 147 -23.01 18.13 -3.59
N LEU A 148 -22.28 17.37 -4.41
CA LEU A 148 -21.48 16.23 -3.97
C LEU A 148 -20.48 16.61 -2.86
N ALA A 149 -19.71 17.69 -3.05
CA ALA A 149 -18.79 18.17 -2.02
C ALA A 149 -19.55 18.65 -0.76
N ALA A 150 -20.73 19.26 -0.92
CA ALA A 150 -21.58 19.69 0.19
C ALA A 150 -22.20 18.52 0.98
N GLU A 151 -22.54 17.42 0.31
CA GLU A 151 -22.99 16.17 0.94
C GLU A 151 -21.85 15.48 1.70
N VAL A 152 -20.65 15.38 1.11
CA VAL A 152 -19.45 14.88 1.81
C VAL A 152 -19.16 15.70 3.08
N LEU A 153 -19.17 17.04 2.96
CA LEU A 153 -18.97 17.94 4.08
C LEU A 153 -20.03 17.77 5.18
N TRP A 154 -21.31 17.62 4.79
CA TRP A 154 -22.42 17.38 5.72
C TRP A 154 -22.34 16.02 6.42
N ALA A 155 -21.98 14.96 5.69
CA ALA A 155 -21.83 13.62 6.22
C ALA A 155 -20.71 13.54 7.26
N LEU A 156 -19.58 14.24 7.03
CA LEU A 156 -18.37 14.17 7.85
C LEU A 156 -18.26 15.28 8.93
N SER A 157 -19.06 16.35 8.85
CA SER A 157 -19.01 17.46 9.82
C SER A 157 -20.35 17.86 10.45
N ARG A 158 -21.48 17.36 9.94
CA ARG A 158 -22.84 17.84 10.30
C ARG A 158 -23.00 19.37 10.16
N SER A 159 -22.31 19.94 9.18
CA SER A 159 -22.37 21.36 8.85
C SER A 159 -22.21 21.58 7.35
N ARG A 160 -22.72 22.71 6.85
CA ARG A 160 -22.41 23.28 5.53
C ARG A 160 -22.14 24.79 5.71
N PRO A 161 -20.98 25.21 6.24
CA PRO A 161 -20.71 26.62 6.51
C PRO A 161 -20.73 27.43 5.20
N PRO A 162 -21.58 28.47 5.04
CA PRO A 162 -21.79 29.09 3.73
C PRO A 162 -20.53 29.60 3.03
N ARG A 163 -19.56 30.16 3.78
CA ARG A 163 -18.26 30.56 3.22
C ARG A 163 -17.43 29.40 2.69
N ILE A 164 -17.46 28.23 3.33
CA ILE A 164 -16.74 27.04 2.83
C ILE A 164 -17.42 26.52 1.57
N VAL A 165 -18.75 26.55 1.48
CA VAL A 165 -19.48 26.21 0.24
C VAL A 165 -19.18 27.21 -0.88
N GLN A 166 -19.03 28.50 -0.56
CA GLN A 166 -18.61 29.53 -1.50
C GLN A 166 -17.15 29.36 -1.96
N ALA A 167 -16.24 29.01 -1.06
CA ALA A 167 -14.84 28.72 -1.40
C ALA A 167 -14.70 27.42 -2.20
N LEU A 168 -15.46 26.37 -1.88
CA LEU A 168 -15.60 25.14 -2.67
C LEU A 168 -16.04 25.46 -4.09
N ARG A 169 -17.10 26.26 -4.25
CA ARG A 169 -17.59 26.75 -5.54
C ARG A 169 -16.48 27.45 -6.32
N ALA A 170 -15.82 28.45 -5.72
CA ALA A 170 -14.75 29.19 -6.38
C ALA A 170 -13.58 28.28 -6.80
N CYS A 171 -13.23 27.26 -5.99
CA CYS A 171 -12.20 26.29 -6.34
C CYS A 171 -12.60 25.36 -7.50
N LEU A 172 -13.89 25.07 -7.68
CA LEU A 172 -14.41 24.26 -8.80
C LEU A 172 -14.60 25.09 -10.08
N GLU A 173 -15.02 26.36 -9.95
CA GLU A 173 -15.27 27.29 -11.07
C GLU A 173 -13.97 27.70 -11.79
N HIS A 174 -12.83 27.73 -11.08
CA HIS A 174 -11.53 28.09 -11.65
C HIS A 174 -10.65 26.89 -12.05
N LEU A 175 -11.16 25.65 -12.03
CA LEU A 175 -10.39 24.50 -12.52
C LEU A 175 -10.07 24.67 -14.02
N PRO A 176 -8.79 24.60 -14.45
CA PRO A 176 -8.45 24.62 -15.87
C PRO A 176 -8.86 23.31 -16.57
N ASP A 177 -8.90 23.33 -17.90
CA ASP A 177 -9.30 22.17 -18.71
C ASP A 177 -8.42 20.94 -18.42
N GLY A 178 -9.06 19.82 -18.10
CA GLY A 178 -8.39 18.57 -17.73
C GLY A 178 -8.02 18.45 -16.25
N ALA A 179 -8.18 19.49 -15.44
CA ALA A 179 -8.04 19.41 -13.98
C ALA A 179 -9.32 18.89 -13.29
N SER A 180 -9.16 18.20 -12.17
CA SER A 180 -10.29 17.73 -11.34
C SER A 180 -9.97 17.72 -9.86
N LEU A 181 -11.00 17.94 -9.03
CA LEU A 181 -10.97 17.61 -7.61
C LEU A 181 -11.04 16.08 -7.48
N THR A 182 -9.92 15.40 -7.20
CA THR A 182 -9.88 13.94 -7.11
C THR A 182 -10.22 13.42 -5.72
N TYR A 183 -9.78 14.11 -4.66
CA TYR A 183 -10.07 13.75 -3.27
C TYR A 183 -10.54 14.96 -2.46
N MET A 184 -11.40 14.72 -1.47
CA MET A 184 -11.83 15.73 -0.50
C MET A 184 -11.61 15.22 0.92
N GLY A 185 -10.87 15.98 1.72
CA GLY A 185 -10.67 15.76 3.16
C GLY A 185 -11.56 16.66 4.00
N VAL A 186 -12.07 16.15 5.13
CA VAL A 186 -12.84 16.93 6.11
C VAL A 186 -12.27 16.69 7.50
N PHE A 187 -11.84 17.77 8.17
CA PHE A 187 -11.21 17.72 9.49
C PHE A 187 -12.08 18.49 10.49
N SER A 188 -12.75 17.77 11.38
CA SER A 188 -13.75 18.30 12.33
C SER A 188 -13.27 18.22 13.80
N ARG A 189 -11.96 18.39 14.04
CA ARG A 189 -11.33 18.24 15.37
C ARG A 189 -11.50 19.53 16.19
N ASP A 190 -12.67 19.70 16.79
CA ASP A 190 -13.12 20.85 17.61
C ASP A 190 -13.12 22.22 16.90
N GLU A 191 -12.33 22.41 15.83
CA GLU A 191 -12.42 23.54 14.90
C GLU A 191 -13.85 23.71 14.36
N ARG A 192 -14.41 24.91 14.55
CA ARG A 192 -15.70 25.35 14.00
C ARG A 192 -15.51 26.70 13.30
N PRO A 193 -15.67 26.81 11.97
CA PRO A 193 -16.04 25.73 11.04
C PRO A 193 -14.94 24.65 10.90
N PRO A 194 -15.29 23.44 10.42
CA PRO A 194 -14.32 22.40 10.08
C PRO A 194 -13.37 22.87 8.96
N VAL A 195 -12.20 22.24 8.88
CA VAL A 195 -11.27 22.44 7.75
C VAL A 195 -11.63 21.47 6.62
N VAL A 196 -11.62 21.96 5.39
CA VAL A 196 -11.82 21.13 4.19
C VAL A 196 -10.55 21.13 3.36
N ARG A 197 -9.99 19.95 3.07
CA ARG A 197 -8.83 19.80 2.18
C ARG A 197 -9.27 19.38 0.78
N LEU A 198 -8.95 20.18 -0.22
CA LEU A 198 -9.16 19.86 -1.63
C LEU A 198 -7.87 19.26 -2.19
N CYS A 199 -7.98 18.12 -2.87
CA CYS A 199 -6.87 17.45 -3.53
C CYS A 199 -7.13 17.46 -5.04
N VAL A 200 -6.42 18.31 -5.77
CA VAL A 200 -6.68 18.65 -7.18
C VAL A 200 -5.57 18.10 -8.08
N VAL A 201 -5.94 17.38 -9.14
CA VAL A 201 -5.03 16.86 -10.18
C VAL A 201 -5.12 17.69 -11.47
N GLY A 202 -4.14 17.52 -12.35
CA GLY A 202 -4.17 18.10 -13.71
C GLY A 202 -3.59 19.52 -13.84
N LEU A 203 -3.21 20.18 -12.73
CA LEU A 203 -2.66 21.55 -12.70
C LEU A 203 -1.22 21.69 -13.24
N THR A 204 -0.83 20.91 -14.25
CA THR A 204 0.50 20.99 -14.86
C THR A 204 0.60 22.25 -15.71
N GLY A 205 1.53 23.14 -15.37
CA GLY A 205 1.67 24.47 -15.99
C GLY A 205 0.79 25.52 -15.32
N ASP A 206 -0.49 25.22 -15.10
CA ASP A 206 -1.47 26.19 -14.58
C ASP A 206 -1.45 26.42 -13.06
N LEU A 207 -0.67 25.63 -12.29
CA LEU A 207 -0.63 25.67 -10.81
C LEU A 207 -0.57 27.09 -10.22
N GLY A 208 0.33 27.95 -10.72
CA GLY A 208 0.47 29.32 -10.21
C GLY A 208 -0.74 30.22 -10.52
N ALA A 209 -1.34 30.05 -11.70
CA ALA A 209 -2.54 30.79 -12.10
C ALA A 209 -3.78 30.32 -11.33
N TYR A 210 -3.94 29.01 -11.15
CA TYR A 210 -5.02 28.41 -10.35
C TYR A 210 -4.96 28.90 -8.89
N LEU A 211 -3.78 28.86 -8.27
CA LEU A 211 -3.57 29.35 -6.90
C LEU A 211 -3.99 30.82 -6.74
N GLY A 212 -3.58 31.69 -7.68
CA GLY A 212 -3.99 33.09 -7.69
C GLY A 212 -5.50 33.26 -7.86
N ALA A 213 -6.12 32.52 -8.77
CA ALA A 213 -7.55 32.58 -9.07
C ALA A 213 -8.44 32.15 -7.90
N VAL A 214 -8.04 31.12 -7.13
CA VAL A 214 -8.78 30.69 -5.93
C VAL A 214 -8.50 31.56 -4.68
N GLY A 215 -7.66 32.60 -4.80
CA GLY A 215 -7.35 33.50 -3.70
C GLY A 215 -6.33 32.96 -2.69
N TRP A 216 -5.41 32.09 -3.11
CA TRP A 216 -4.28 31.68 -2.26
C TRP A 216 -3.41 32.90 -1.92
N THR A 217 -3.03 33.02 -0.64
CA THR A 217 -2.34 34.19 -0.09
C THR A 217 -0.80 34.11 -0.14
N GLY A 218 -0.25 33.07 -0.77
CA GLY A 218 1.18 32.97 -1.05
C GLY A 218 1.56 33.62 -2.38
N ASP A 219 2.85 33.86 -2.56
CA ASP A 219 3.44 34.39 -3.80
C ASP A 219 3.76 33.23 -4.77
N PRO A 220 3.11 33.15 -5.95
CA PRO A 220 3.34 32.08 -6.92
C PRO A 220 4.74 32.11 -7.56
N ASP A 221 5.33 33.29 -7.74
CA ASP A 221 6.68 33.41 -8.30
C ASP A 221 7.74 32.96 -7.28
N VAL A 222 7.52 33.20 -5.98
CA VAL A 222 8.38 32.67 -4.91
C VAL A 222 8.22 31.16 -4.81
N LEU A 223 7.00 30.61 -4.93
CA LEU A 223 6.78 29.17 -5.01
C LEU A 223 7.53 28.54 -6.19
N GLU A 224 7.45 29.17 -7.37
CA GLU A 224 8.16 28.73 -8.57
C GLU A 224 9.69 28.79 -8.40
N ARG A 225 10.21 29.93 -7.95
CA ARG A 225 11.67 30.13 -7.77
C ARG A 225 12.27 29.26 -6.66
N SER A 226 11.54 29.02 -5.57
CA SER A 226 12.08 28.35 -4.36
C SER A 226 11.84 26.83 -4.31
N LEU A 227 10.78 26.33 -4.95
CA LEU A 227 10.36 24.94 -4.84
C LEU A 227 10.17 24.25 -6.19
N LEU A 228 9.28 24.77 -7.05
CA LEU A 228 8.89 24.07 -8.29
C LEU A 228 10.05 24.03 -9.30
N GLY A 229 10.53 25.20 -9.75
CA GLY A 229 11.63 25.32 -10.69
C GLY A 229 12.93 24.64 -10.23
N PRO A 230 13.28 24.66 -8.93
CA PRO A 230 14.37 23.83 -8.41
C PRO A 230 14.13 22.32 -8.53
N LEU A 231 12.92 21.79 -8.29
CA LEU A 231 12.62 20.35 -8.43
C LEU A 231 12.37 19.93 -9.89
N ALA A 232 11.94 20.85 -10.76
CA ALA A 232 11.76 20.60 -12.19
C ALA A 232 13.10 20.41 -12.94
N ARG A 233 14.21 20.89 -12.37
CA ARG A 233 15.54 20.89 -13.01
C ARG A 233 16.44 19.75 -12.53
N THR A 234 16.25 18.58 -13.11
CA THR A 234 17.25 17.49 -13.15
C THR A 234 17.77 17.25 -14.56
N GLN A 235 18.95 16.64 -14.64
CA GLN A 235 19.60 16.34 -15.92
C GLN A 235 19.00 15.07 -16.56
N GLY A 236 18.65 15.14 -17.85
CA GLY A 236 18.39 14.00 -18.71
C GLY A 236 16.93 13.60 -18.94
N GLU A 237 16.01 13.93 -18.03
CA GLU A 237 14.58 13.62 -18.18
C GLU A 237 13.69 14.84 -17.89
N GLY A 238 12.46 14.83 -18.40
CA GLY A 238 11.54 15.97 -18.36
C GLY A 238 11.12 16.40 -16.95
N ALA A 239 10.65 17.65 -16.86
CA ALA A 239 10.33 18.33 -15.60
C ALA A 239 9.46 17.49 -14.65
N HIS A 240 9.84 17.47 -13.37
CA HIS A 240 9.10 16.77 -12.32
C HIS A 240 7.79 17.50 -12.00
N LEU A 241 6.71 17.02 -12.61
CA LEU A 241 5.36 17.56 -12.44
C LEU A 241 4.79 17.26 -11.06
N VAL A 242 4.07 18.22 -10.49
CA VAL A 242 3.21 17.99 -9.32
C VAL A 242 2.03 17.13 -9.77
N GLY A 243 1.84 15.98 -9.13
CA GLY A 243 0.73 15.09 -9.41
C GLY A 243 -0.58 15.59 -8.80
N ILE A 244 -0.54 16.01 -7.53
CA ILE A 244 -1.72 16.48 -6.79
C ILE A 244 -1.38 17.73 -5.95
N LEU A 245 -2.20 18.78 -6.05
CA LEU A 245 -2.19 19.94 -5.17
C LEU A 245 -3.16 19.74 -4.00
N HIS A 246 -2.73 20.06 -2.79
CA HIS A 246 -3.54 20.01 -1.57
C HIS A 246 -3.73 21.42 -1.01
N LEU A 247 -4.98 21.88 -0.96
CA LEU A 247 -5.40 23.20 -0.45
C LEU A 247 -6.33 23.01 0.76
N ASP A 248 -6.11 23.77 1.85
CA ASP A 248 -7.02 23.78 3.01
C ASP A 248 -7.94 25.02 2.98
N LEU A 249 -9.25 24.82 3.14
CA LEU A 249 -10.26 25.86 3.31
C LEU A 249 -10.71 25.93 4.78
N ALA A 250 -10.59 27.09 5.43
CA ALA A 250 -11.16 27.33 6.77
C ALA A 250 -11.18 28.83 7.18
N PRO A 251 -12.24 29.58 6.82
CA PRO A 251 -13.23 29.24 5.80
C PRO A 251 -12.72 29.54 4.38
N ASP A 252 -11.75 30.45 4.27
CA ASP A 252 -11.07 30.88 3.05
C ASP A 252 -9.81 30.01 2.82
N VAL A 253 -9.12 30.17 1.68
CA VAL A 253 -7.91 29.37 1.33
C VAL A 253 -6.75 29.69 2.28
N ARG A 254 -6.29 28.68 3.04
CA ARG A 254 -5.12 28.78 3.94
C ARG A 254 -3.81 28.90 3.13
N PRO A 255 -2.78 29.61 3.65
CA PRO A 255 -1.51 29.83 2.94
C PRO A 255 -0.64 28.57 2.82
N ARG A 256 -0.88 27.52 3.62
CA ARG A 256 -0.15 26.25 3.56
C ARG A 256 -0.73 25.36 2.46
N ILE A 257 0.13 24.88 1.56
CA ILE A 257 -0.21 23.92 0.50
C ILE A 257 0.60 22.63 0.62
N GLY A 258 0.09 21.54 0.07
CA GLY A 258 0.83 20.29 -0.17
C GLY A 258 0.96 20.01 -1.67
N LEU A 259 2.10 19.50 -2.10
CA LEU A 259 2.38 19.09 -3.48
C LEU A 259 2.80 17.62 -3.45
N GLU A 260 1.95 16.72 -3.96
CA GLU A 260 2.29 15.30 -4.09
C GLU A 260 3.02 15.03 -5.39
N TYR A 261 4.25 14.50 -5.28
CA TYR A 261 5.02 13.97 -6.39
C TYR A 261 4.80 12.46 -6.44
N THR A 262 3.99 12.02 -7.41
CA THR A 262 3.61 10.62 -7.60
C THR A 262 4.67 9.83 -8.35
N PHE A 263 4.65 8.51 -8.19
CA PHE A 263 5.48 7.56 -8.96
C PHE A 263 4.59 6.81 -9.96
N PRO A 264 5.10 6.40 -11.14
CA PRO A 264 4.33 5.72 -12.17
C PRO A 264 3.50 4.55 -11.64
N ARG A 265 2.20 4.58 -11.93
CA ARG A 265 1.16 3.65 -11.44
C ARG A 265 0.11 3.47 -12.53
N PRO A 266 -0.51 2.27 -12.66
CA PRO A 266 -1.71 2.12 -13.47
C PRO A 266 -2.75 3.19 -13.14
N GLY A 267 -3.38 3.74 -14.17
CA GLY A 267 -4.41 4.77 -14.05
C GLY A 267 -3.93 6.22 -13.78
N LEU A 268 -2.65 6.47 -13.49
CA LEU A 268 -2.07 7.82 -13.36
C LEU A 268 -1.15 8.13 -14.54
N SER A 269 -1.40 9.24 -15.24
CA SER A 269 -0.52 9.74 -16.30
C SER A 269 0.72 10.43 -15.71
N GLY A 270 1.91 10.00 -16.17
CA GLY A 270 3.19 10.57 -15.73
C GLY A 270 3.70 10.01 -14.40
N GLY A 271 4.34 10.89 -13.60
CA GLY A 271 5.01 10.54 -12.35
C GLY A 271 6.53 10.38 -12.47
N LEU A 272 7.21 10.46 -11.32
CA LEU A 272 8.67 10.39 -11.17
C LEU A 272 9.23 9.00 -11.57
N ARG A 273 10.00 8.95 -12.65
CA ARG A 273 10.60 7.69 -13.17
C ARG A 273 11.55 7.00 -12.18
N SER A 274 12.20 7.75 -11.29
CA SER A 274 13.08 7.21 -10.24
C SER A 274 12.82 7.88 -8.89
N ALA A 275 12.37 7.08 -7.92
CA ALA A 275 12.23 7.53 -6.54
C ALA A 275 13.59 7.87 -5.89
N ASP A 276 14.65 7.13 -6.22
CA ASP A 276 15.98 7.41 -5.67
C ASP A 276 16.56 8.74 -6.16
N GLU A 277 16.32 9.10 -7.43
CA GLU A 277 16.74 10.38 -8.00
C GLU A 277 16.03 11.56 -7.30
N PHE A 278 14.72 11.46 -7.12
CA PHE A 278 13.96 12.48 -6.39
C PHE A 278 14.41 12.57 -4.92
N LEU A 279 14.62 11.43 -4.25
CA LEU A 279 15.14 11.42 -2.88
C LEU A 279 16.56 12.01 -2.78
N ARG A 280 17.43 11.83 -3.80
CA ARG A 280 18.72 12.53 -3.87
C ARG A 280 18.57 14.05 -3.96
N GLN A 281 17.61 14.55 -4.75
CA GLN A 281 17.31 15.98 -4.81
C GLN A 281 16.84 16.55 -3.47
N LEU A 282 16.03 15.81 -2.71
CA LEU A 282 15.59 16.21 -1.38
C LEU A 282 16.74 16.19 -0.37
N VAL A 283 17.64 15.19 -0.44
CA VAL A 283 18.87 15.15 0.39
C VAL A 283 19.78 16.33 0.09
N ALA A 284 19.99 16.67 -1.18
CA ALA A 284 20.78 17.83 -1.59
C ALA A 284 20.20 19.18 -1.15
N ARG A 285 18.92 19.23 -0.74
CA ARG A 285 18.22 20.42 -0.20
C ARG A 285 18.04 20.38 1.32
N GLY A 286 18.49 19.32 1.99
CA GLY A 286 18.28 19.11 3.43
C GLY A 286 16.85 18.72 3.83
N TRP A 287 15.95 18.51 2.86
CA TRP A 287 14.55 18.11 3.11
C TRP A 287 14.40 16.60 3.35
N CYS A 288 15.47 15.83 3.16
CA CYS A 288 15.56 14.40 3.44
C CYS A 288 16.95 14.12 4.01
N THR A 289 17.11 13.15 4.92
CA THR A 289 18.45 12.70 5.34
C THR A 289 18.93 11.55 4.46
N THR A 290 20.25 11.36 4.33
CA THR A 290 20.82 10.19 3.62
C THR A 290 20.29 8.87 4.20
N ARG A 291 20.07 8.84 5.53
CA ARG A 291 19.44 7.73 6.26
C ARG A 291 18.01 7.48 5.77
N ASN A 292 17.16 8.51 5.78
CA ASN A 292 15.79 8.40 5.25
C ASN A 292 15.79 7.90 3.79
N ARG A 293 16.68 8.42 2.92
CA ARG A 293 16.80 7.93 1.55
C ARG A 293 17.13 6.43 1.49
N GLN A 294 18.11 5.97 2.28
CA GLN A 294 18.49 4.55 2.32
C GLN A 294 17.32 3.66 2.77
N ALA A 295 16.62 4.05 3.85
CA ALA A 295 15.44 3.34 4.31
C ALA A 295 14.33 3.28 3.24
N LEU A 296 14.00 4.43 2.63
CA LEU A 296 12.97 4.53 1.60
C LEU A 296 13.32 3.73 0.33
N SER A 297 14.56 3.76 -0.14
CA SER A 297 15.00 2.96 -1.29
C SER A 297 14.97 1.46 -1.00
N SER A 298 14.96 1.03 0.28
CA SER A 298 14.79 -0.38 0.68
C SER A 298 13.33 -0.82 0.89
N TRP A 299 12.38 0.12 0.94
CA TRP A 299 10.97 -0.18 1.24
C TRP A 299 10.24 -0.99 0.13
N PRO A 300 10.40 -0.73 -1.18
CA PRO A 300 9.66 -1.46 -2.21
C PRO A 300 10.03 -2.95 -2.27
N ARG A 301 9.05 -3.82 -2.00
CA ARG A 301 9.21 -5.28 -1.98
C ARG A 301 7.88 -5.98 -2.27
N ARG A 302 7.94 -7.24 -2.70
CA ARG A 302 6.77 -8.14 -2.79
C ARG A 302 7.09 -9.45 -2.07
N PHE A 303 6.13 -9.97 -1.32
CA PHE A 303 6.26 -11.24 -0.59
C PHE A 303 4.88 -11.89 -0.37
N VAL A 304 4.88 -13.04 0.30
CA VAL A 304 3.66 -13.77 0.67
C VAL A 304 3.68 -13.95 2.19
N GLU A 305 2.56 -13.69 2.85
CA GLU A 305 2.43 -13.72 4.31
C GLU A 305 0.98 -14.07 4.70
N LEU A 306 0.77 -14.73 5.84
CA LEU A 306 -0.56 -14.95 6.39
C LEU A 306 -0.91 -13.80 7.35
N MET A 307 -2.01 -13.09 7.10
CA MET A 307 -2.48 -12.08 8.05
C MET A 307 -3.16 -12.76 9.25
N PRO A 308 -3.06 -12.23 10.49
CA PRO A 308 -3.58 -12.90 11.68
C PRO A 308 -5.11 -13.08 11.74
N HIS A 309 -5.85 -12.50 10.79
CA HIS A 309 -7.31 -12.59 10.65
C HIS A 309 -7.77 -13.37 9.41
N ASP A 310 -6.84 -13.70 8.50
CA ASP A 310 -7.12 -14.45 7.28
C ASP A 310 -6.85 -15.95 7.49
N ILE A 311 -7.52 -16.80 6.72
CA ILE A 311 -7.18 -18.23 6.58
C ILE A 311 -6.22 -18.48 5.42
N TRP A 312 -6.27 -17.64 4.37
CA TRP A 312 -5.43 -17.76 3.18
C TRP A 312 -4.28 -16.75 3.21
N HIS A 313 -3.15 -17.14 2.63
CA HIS A 313 -2.01 -16.23 2.48
C HIS A 313 -2.37 -15.05 1.55
N SER A 314 -1.80 -13.89 1.82
CA SER A 314 -1.91 -12.70 0.97
C SER A 314 -0.65 -12.49 0.12
N HIS A 315 -0.82 -12.01 -1.11
CA HIS A 315 0.23 -11.33 -1.86
C HIS A 315 0.42 -9.92 -1.29
N VAL A 316 1.53 -9.69 -0.59
CA VAL A 316 1.87 -8.40 0.00
C VAL A 316 2.76 -7.60 -0.94
N SER A 317 2.39 -6.34 -1.18
CA SER A 317 3.10 -5.40 -2.06
C SER A 317 3.37 -4.08 -1.34
N HIS A 318 4.66 -3.83 -1.06
CA HIS A 318 5.15 -2.55 -0.55
C HIS A 318 5.54 -1.65 -1.71
N GLN A 319 5.11 -0.39 -1.67
CA GLN A 319 5.44 0.64 -2.64
C GLN A 319 5.62 1.98 -1.94
N ILE A 320 6.46 2.87 -2.48
CA ILE A 320 6.33 4.28 -2.11
C ILE A 320 5.03 4.79 -2.76
N GLY A 321 4.18 5.42 -1.95
CA GLY A 321 2.92 6.08 -2.31
C GLY A 321 3.17 7.18 -3.33
N HIS A 322 3.66 8.27 -2.78
CA HIS A 322 4.14 9.50 -3.40
C HIS A 322 5.12 10.12 -2.39
N VAL A 323 5.77 11.23 -2.74
CA VAL A 323 6.39 12.11 -1.74
C VAL A 323 5.65 13.45 -1.76
N LYS A 324 5.08 13.82 -0.61
CA LYS A 324 4.38 15.10 -0.43
C LYS A 324 5.37 16.14 0.09
N ILE A 325 5.45 17.28 -0.58
CA ILE A 325 6.17 18.45 -0.09
C ILE A 325 5.14 19.46 0.41
N THR A 326 5.26 19.89 1.66
CA THR A 326 4.42 20.94 2.27
C THR A 326 5.19 22.26 2.26
N TYR A 327 4.53 23.30 1.74
CA TYR A 327 5.04 24.66 1.64
C TYR A 327 4.07 25.62 2.32
N ALA A 328 4.60 26.61 3.04
CA ALA A 328 3.87 27.78 3.49
C ALA A 328 4.82 29.00 3.47
N PRO A 329 4.36 30.20 3.08
CA PRO A 329 5.18 31.41 3.09
C PRO A 329 5.82 31.66 4.47
N GLY A 330 7.15 31.76 4.50
CA GLY A 330 7.93 32.01 5.72
C GLY A 330 8.20 30.78 6.61
N GLU A 331 7.67 29.60 6.28
CA GLU A 331 7.94 28.36 7.03
C GLU A 331 9.02 27.49 6.36
N PRO A 332 9.72 26.63 7.14
CA PRO A 332 10.56 25.58 6.57
C PRO A 332 9.73 24.60 5.72
N VAL A 333 10.28 24.23 4.55
CA VAL A 333 9.71 23.18 3.70
C VAL A 333 9.77 21.83 4.41
N VAL A 334 8.64 21.11 4.45
CA VAL A 334 8.54 19.78 5.06
C VAL A 334 8.29 18.74 3.96
N ALA A 335 9.13 17.70 3.89
CA ALA A 335 8.92 16.57 3.00
C ALA A 335 8.40 15.35 3.77
N LYS A 336 7.50 14.59 3.14
CA LYS A 336 6.91 13.38 3.72
C LYS A 336 6.80 12.27 2.68
N ALA A 337 7.35 11.10 2.99
CA ALA A 337 7.23 9.93 2.14
C ALA A 337 6.06 9.06 2.62
N TYR A 338 5.11 8.81 1.74
CA TYR A 338 3.98 7.93 2.03
C TYR A 338 4.37 6.50 1.68
N LEU A 339 4.18 5.57 2.62
CA LEU A 339 4.59 4.17 2.50
C LEU A 339 3.37 3.27 2.35
N ARG A 340 3.03 2.88 1.12
CA ARG A 340 1.90 1.99 0.83
C ARG A 340 2.27 0.54 1.07
N THR A 341 1.38 -0.19 1.74
CA THR A 341 1.33 -1.65 1.72
C THR A 341 -0.08 -2.11 1.33
N GLY A 342 -0.19 -2.88 0.25
CA GLY A 342 -1.42 -3.61 -0.09
C GLY A 342 -1.24 -5.12 0.12
N PHE A 343 -2.29 -5.82 0.56
CA PHE A 343 -2.24 -7.27 0.82
C PHE A 343 -3.54 -7.98 0.37
N GLU A 344 -3.56 -8.53 -0.84
CA GLU A 344 -4.73 -9.23 -1.40
C GLU A 344 -4.62 -10.75 -1.20
N LEU A 345 -5.73 -11.42 -0.89
CA LEU A 345 -5.77 -12.87 -0.72
C LEU A 345 -5.39 -13.62 -2.00
N MET A 346 -4.56 -14.65 -1.87
CA MET A 346 -4.17 -15.53 -2.98
C MET A 346 -5.33 -16.45 -3.38
N ALA A 347 -5.73 -16.40 -4.66
CA ALA A 347 -6.72 -17.30 -5.21
C ALA A 347 -6.24 -18.78 -5.23
N GLY A 348 -7.12 -19.69 -4.82
CA GLY A 348 -6.88 -21.13 -4.85
C GLY A 348 -6.92 -21.69 -6.26
N GLY A 349 -5.76 -21.85 -6.88
CA GLY A 349 -5.58 -22.30 -8.28
C GLY A 349 -4.12 -22.20 -8.72
N THR A 350 -3.41 -21.21 -8.17
CA THR A 350 -1.94 -21.09 -8.31
C THR A 350 -1.23 -22.28 -7.66
N LEU A 351 -0.88 -23.29 -8.47
CA LEU A 351 0.03 -24.37 -8.06
C LEU A 351 1.29 -23.77 -7.46
N LEU A 352 1.54 -24.04 -6.18
CA LEU A 352 2.81 -23.75 -5.51
C LEU A 352 3.92 -24.49 -6.26
N ARG A 353 4.62 -23.81 -7.17
CA ARG A 353 5.63 -24.37 -8.08
C ARG A 353 6.96 -24.74 -7.40
N GLY A 354 6.89 -25.35 -6.21
CA GLY A 354 7.93 -26.22 -5.71
C GLY A 354 7.98 -27.49 -6.57
N ARG A 355 8.68 -27.44 -7.72
CA ARG A 355 8.99 -28.66 -8.49
C ARG A 355 9.79 -29.61 -7.60
N PRO A 356 9.30 -30.81 -7.25
CA PRO A 356 10.14 -31.80 -6.60
C PRO A 356 11.18 -32.26 -7.62
N ARG A 357 12.43 -31.81 -7.45
CA ARG A 357 13.55 -32.44 -8.14
C ARG A 357 13.75 -33.81 -7.49
N ILE A 358 13.26 -34.84 -8.18
CA ILE A 358 13.59 -36.24 -7.85
C ILE A 358 15.11 -36.36 -7.94
N PHE A 359 15.77 -36.48 -6.80
CA PHE A 359 17.20 -36.75 -6.73
C PHE A 359 17.42 -38.21 -7.10
N SER A 360 17.92 -38.45 -8.32
CA SER A 360 18.48 -39.76 -8.65
C SER A 360 19.71 -40.00 -7.77
N THR A 361 19.64 -41.03 -6.92
CA THR A 361 20.68 -41.40 -5.96
C THR A 361 21.81 -42.16 -6.65
N ALA A 362 22.62 -41.43 -7.42
CA ALA A 362 23.91 -41.93 -7.90
C ALA A 362 24.82 -42.21 -6.69
N ALA A 363 25.05 -43.49 -6.39
CA ALA A 363 25.95 -43.94 -5.33
C ALA A 363 27.42 -43.60 -5.66
N PRO A 364 28.30 -43.43 -4.66
CA PRO A 364 29.72 -43.16 -4.90
C PRO A 364 30.43 -44.36 -5.54
N ASN A 365 31.38 -44.08 -6.44
CA ASN A 365 32.11 -45.08 -7.20
C ASN A 365 32.89 -46.08 -6.33
N GLY A 366 32.61 -47.37 -6.51
CA GLY A 366 33.53 -48.46 -6.21
C GLY A 366 34.02 -49.08 -7.52
N ALA A 367 35.33 -49.15 -7.75
CA ALA A 367 35.89 -49.63 -9.01
C ALA A 367 36.13 -51.15 -9.00
N LEU A 368 35.93 -51.79 -10.16
CA LEU A 368 36.46 -53.13 -10.47
C LEU A 368 37.08 -53.16 -11.87
N ALA A 369 38.08 -54.02 -12.03
CA ALA A 369 39.11 -53.96 -13.05
C ALA A 369 38.65 -54.27 -14.50
N PRO A 370 39.37 -53.74 -15.52
CA PRO A 370 39.48 -54.38 -16.83
C PRO A 370 40.49 -55.55 -16.79
N LEU A 371 40.34 -56.52 -17.70
CA LEU A 371 41.32 -57.60 -17.91
C LEU A 371 41.95 -57.51 -19.31
N ASP A 372 43.26 -57.72 -19.34
CA ASP A 372 44.19 -58.15 -20.40
C ASP A 372 43.85 -58.01 -21.91
N GLY A 373 44.81 -57.45 -22.67
CA GLY A 373 44.76 -57.34 -24.15
C GLY A 373 46.03 -56.73 -24.76
N GLY A 374 47.19 -57.36 -24.56
CA GLY A 374 48.53 -56.75 -24.70
C GLY A 374 49.00 -56.20 -26.07
N GLY A 375 49.97 -55.28 -26.01
CA GLY A 375 50.73 -54.72 -27.14
C GLY A 375 51.62 -53.52 -26.75
N PRO A 376 52.96 -53.53 -26.96
CA PRO A 376 53.89 -52.42 -26.64
C PRO A 376 54.36 -51.64 -27.90
N PRO A 377 55.22 -50.58 -27.84
CA PRO A 377 55.88 -49.88 -26.71
C PRO A 377 55.52 -48.34 -26.73
N SER A 378 56.30 -47.28 -26.39
CA SER A 378 57.67 -47.05 -25.85
C SER A 378 57.86 -45.63 -25.25
N ALA A 379 58.59 -45.53 -24.12
CA ALA A 379 59.62 -44.51 -23.74
C ALA A 379 59.35 -42.98 -23.66
N GLY A 380 60.03 -42.32 -22.69
CA GLY A 380 60.19 -40.85 -22.51
C GLY A 380 59.37 -40.29 -21.32
N ALA A 381 59.91 -39.88 -20.16
CA ALA A 381 60.94 -38.87 -19.80
C ALA A 381 60.45 -37.41 -19.94
N ALA A 382 60.60 -36.48 -18.97
CA ALA A 382 61.13 -36.55 -17.59
C ALA A 382 60.61 -35.40 -16.67
N LEU A 383 60.92 -35.46 -15.37
CA LEU A 383 60.75 -34.40 -14.34
C LEU A 383 62.05 -33.54 -14.23
N PRO A 384 62.02 -32.27 -13.75
CA PRO A 384 62.05 -31.93 -12.30
C PRO A 384 61.13 -30.70 -11.94
N GLN A 385 60.89 -30.23 -10.70
CA GLN A 385 61.66 -30.10 -9.43
C GLN A 385 62.81 -29.05 -9.49
N ALA A 386 63.19 -28.28 -8.46
CA ALA A 386 62.78 -28.20 -7.03
C ALA A 386 63.10 -26.80 -6.39
N LEU A 387 62.53 -26.51 -5.20
CA LEU A 387 63.07 -25.70 -4.07
C LEU A 387 63.47 -24.20 -4.33
N ASP A 388 63.75 -23.32 -3.35
CA ASP A 388 63.97 -23.44 -1.88
C ASP A 388 63.43 -22.24 -1.03
N GLN A 389 64.03 -21.95 0.15
CA GLN A 389 63.38 -21.38 1.36
C GLN A 389 63.56 -19.87 1.70
N SER A 390 62.86 -19.49 2.78
CA SER A 390 62.49 -18.18 3.35
C SER A 390 63.56 -17.27 3.98
N VAL A 391 63.24 -15.97 4.06
CA VAL A 391 63.59 -15.03 5.15
C VAL A 391 62.38 -14.11 5.42
N ILE A 392 62.22 -13.59 6.64
CA ILE A 392 61.08 -12.74 7.09
C ILE A 392 61.57 -11.33 7.47
N HIS A 393 60.84 -10.29 7.04
CA HIS A 393 60.66 -9.02 7.78
C HIS A 393 59.33 -8.36 7.40
N THR A 394 58.88 -7.36 8.18
CA THR A 394 57.46 -7.04 8.37
C THR A 394 57.02 -5.65 7.87
N HIS A 395 55.87 -5.56 7.17
CA HIS A 395 54.75 -4.65 7.49
C HIS A 395 53.52 -4.86 6.58
N ALA A 396 52.33 -4.68 7.16
CA ALA A 396 51.01 -4.36 6.56
C ALA A 396 50.52 -5.09 5.28
N GLY A 397 49.37 -5.75 5.36
CA GLY A 397 48.63 -6.25 4.19
C GLY A 397 47.49 -7.21 4.54
N ASP A 398 46.40 -7.11 3.79
CA ASP A 398 45.11 -7.82 3.94
C ASP A 398 45.19 -9.36 3.98
N GLY A 399 44.16 -10.01 4.55
CA GLY A 399 44.09 -11.48 4.55
C GLY A 399 42.92 -12.15 5.27
N THR A 400 41.86 -11.44 5.67
CA THR A 400 40.71 -12.06 6.37
C THR A 400 40.08 -13.14 5.49
N ALA A 401 39.99 -14.37 6.01
CA ALA A 401 39.66 -15.54 5.21
C ALA A 401 38.32 -15.40 4.46
N ILE A 402 38.34 -15.61 3.13
CA ILE A 402 37.13 -15.72 2.32
C ILE A 402 36.48 -17.08 2.62
N ALA A 403 35.75 -17.14 3.74
CA ALA A 403 34.76 -18.17 3.96
C ALA A 403 33.69 -18.02 2.86
N LEU A 404 33.71 -18.91 1.87
CA LEU A 404 32.71 -19.00 0.81
C LEU A 404 31.35 -19.43 1.38
N HIS A 405 30.70 -18.50 2.07
CA HIS A 405 29.35 -18.62 2.60
C HIS A 405 28.38 -18.63 1.41
N LYS A 406 28.20 -19.82 0.82
CA LYS A 406 27.25 -20.05 -0.29
C LYS A 406 25.88 -19.53 0.14
N PRO A 407 25.27 -18.57 -0.57
CA PRO A 407 23.96 -18.06 -0.20
C PRO A 407 22.95 -19.20 -0.26
N ARG A 408 22.39 -19.55 0.91
CA ARG A 408 21.42 -20.63 1.05
C ARG A 408 20.13 -20.19 0.38
N ARG A 409 19.94 -20.60 -0.89
CA ARG A 409 18.66 -20.44 -1.59
C ARG A 409 17.61 -21.32 -0.90
N GLU A 410 16.89 -20.76 0.06
CA GLU A 410 15.72 -21.37 0.68
C GLU A 410 14.51 -21.26 -0.26
N THR A 411 14.65 -21.84 -1.46
CA THR A 411 13.54 -22.08 -2.39
C THR A 411 12.76 -23.30 -1.92
N GLY A 412 12.05 -23.15 -0.81
CA GLY A 412 11.17 -24.13 -0.20
C GLY A 412 10.23 -23.42 0.76
N MET A 413 9.00 -23.15 0.34
CA MET A 413 8.00 -22.47 1.16
C MET A 413 7.49 -23.42 2.24
N THR A 414 8.04 -23.32 3.45
CA THR A 414 7.34 -23.75 4.65
C THR A 414 6.17 -22.80 4.89
N LEU A 415 4.95 -23.33 4.87
CA LEU A 415 3.75 -22.62 5.34
C LEU A 415 3.97 -22.23 6.81
N SER A 416 3.38 -21.11 7.27
CA SER A 416 3.39 -20.82 8.71
C SER A 416 2.57 -21.88 9.45
N THR A 417 2.96 -22.27 10.66
CA THR A 417 2.28 -23.35 11.40
C THR A 417 0.80 -23.03 11.64
N ALA A 418 0.48 -21.77 11.94
CA ALA A 418 -0.90 -21.28 12.09
C ALA A 418 -1.78 -21.49 10.84
N HIS A 419 -1.22 -21.46 9.62
CA HIS A 419 -1.97 -21.76 8.38
C HIS A 419 -2.44 -23.22 8.36
N GLN A 420 -1.52 -24.13 8.68
CA GLN A 420 -1.86 -25.55 8.81
C GLN A 420 -2.85 -25.76 9.95
N GLU A 421 -2.57 -25.22 11.15
CA GLU A 421 -3.44 -25.38 12.32
C GLU A 421 -4.89 -24.96 12.05
N ALA A 422 -5.14 -23.81 11.39
CA ALA A 422 -6.49 -23.34 11.10
C ALA A 422 -7.22 -24.20 10.05
N LEU A 423 -6.56 -24.54 8.93
CA LEU A 423 -7.17 -25.36 7.88
C LEU A 423 -7.31 -26.83 8.30
N GLU A 424 -6.35 -27.38 9.03
CA GLU A 424 -6.40 -28.72 9.60
C GLU A 424 -7.48 -28.83 10.68
N GLN A 425 -7.78 -27.76 11.46
CA GLN A 425 -8.95 -27.73 12.34
C GLN A 425 -10.27 -27.84 11.55
N ILE A 426 -10.43 -27.08 10.45
CA ILE A 426 -11.61 -27.18 9.57
C ILE A 426 -11.74 -28.60 9.01
N LEU A 427 -10.66 -29.16 8.45
CA LEU A 427 -10.67 -30.48 7.82
C LEU A 427 -10.88 -31.62 8.83
N THR A 428 -10.25 -31.53 10.02
CA THR A 428 -10.43 -32.50 11.12
C THR A 428 -11.85 -32.48 11.64
N ARG A 429 -12.43 -31.29 11.85
CA ARG A 429 -13.83 -31.17 12.26
C ARG A 429 -14.77 -31.70 11.17
N ALA A 430 -14.55 -31.34 9.90
CA ALA A 430 -15.34 -31.85 8.78
C ALA A 430 -15.21 -33.37 8.55
N ALA A 431 -14.21 -34.03 9.12
CA ALA A 431 -14.07 -35.49 9.12
C ALA A 431 -14.84 -36.19 10.26
N ALA A 432 -15.16 -35.49 11.35
CA ALA A 432 -15.78 -36.05 12.56
C ALA A 432 -17.23 -35.56 12.83
N ASP A 433 -17.55 -34.34 12.41
CA ASP A 433 -18.82 -33.65 12.64
C ASP A 433 -19.60 -33.56 11.32
N LEU A 434 -20.60 -34.44 11.16
CA LEU A 434 -21.38 -34.57 9.93
C LEU A 434 -22.23 -33.33 9.62
N ASP A 435 -22.72 -32.63 10.64
CA ASP A 435 -23.59 -31.47 10.43
C ASP A 435 -22.77 -30.21 10.17
N PHE A 436 -21.60 -30.05 10.79
CA PHE A 436 -20.58 -29.08 10.35
C PHE A 436 -20.13 -29.37 8.91
N ARG A 437 -19.89 -30.64 8.53
CA ARG A 437 -19.53 -31.01 7.15
C ARG A 437 -20.58 -30.58 6.13
N LYS A 438 -21.88 -30.84 6.41
CA LYS A 438 -22.99 -30.38 5.56
C LYS A 438 -23.06 -28.86 5.48
N ALA A 439 -22.94 -28.17 6.62
CA ALA A 439 -22.96 -26.72 6.68
C ALA A 439 -21.80 -26.10 5.87
N LEU A 440 -20.59 -26.65 5.99
CA LEU A 440 -19.38 -26.21 5.28
C LEU A 440 -19.49 -26.37 3.76
N LEU A 441 -20.23 -27.37 3.28
CA LEU A 441 -20.52 -27.58 1.85
C LEU A 441 -21.62 -26.63 1.33
N ALA A 442 -22.54 -26.18 2.19
CA ALA A 442 -23.68 -25.32 1.81
C ALA A 442 -23.36 -23.82 1.92
N ASP A 443 -22.75 -23.39 3.03
CA ASP A 443 -22.26 -22.02 3.27
C ASP A 443 -20.90 -22.08 4.00
N PRO A 444 -19.79 -22.10 3.24
CA PRO A 444 -18.44 -22.08 3.82
C PRO A 444 -18.19 -20.85 4.69
N ARG A 445 -18.73 -19.68 4.32
CA ARG A 445 -18.41 -18.39 4.96
C ARG A 445 -19.00 -18.32 6.35
N LYS A 446 -20.31 -18.59 6.45
CA LYS A 446 -20.99 -18.66 7.75
C LYS A 446 -20.44 -19.78 8.60
N THR A 447 -20.24 -20.97 8.05
CA THR A 447 -19.81 -22.14 8.83
C THR A 447 -18.42 -21.95 9.45
N ILE A 448 -17.50 -21.29 8.76
CA ILE A 448 -16.17 -20.97 9.28
C ILE A 448 -16.22 -19.83 10.31
N LEU A 449 -17.06 -18.80 10.09
CA LEU A 449 -17.29 -17.72 11.04
C LEU A 449 -17.90 -18.24 12.36
N ASP A 450 -18.99 -19.02 12.27
CA ASP A 450 -19.70 -19.59 13.42
C ASP A 450 -18.83 -20.57 14.25
N ALA A 451 -17.85 -21.24 13.61
CA ALA A 451 -17.04 -22.27 14.25
C ALA A 451 -15.66 -21.80 14.74
N LEU A 452 -15.06 -20.79 14.10
CA LEU A 452 -13.69 -20.34 14.39
C LEU A 452 -13.57 -18.82 14.61
N GLY A 453 -14.63 -18.04 14.38
CA GLY A 453 -14.60 -16.58 14.42
C GLY A 453 -13.86 -15.92 13.23
N LEU A 454 -13.28 -16.71 12.34
CA LEU A 454 -12.47 -16.25 11.21
C LEU A 454 -13.37 -15.85 10.02
N ARG A 455 -12.96 -14.81 9.29
CA ARG A 455 -13.75 -14.24 8.19
C ARG A 455 -13.18 -14.60 6.82
N ILE A 456 -14.10 -14.78 5.88
CA ILE A 456 -13.79 -14.89 4.45
C ILE A 456 -14.27 -13.59 3.79
N PRO A 457 -13.37 -12.75 3.24
CA PRO A 457 -13.76 -11.51 2.59
C PRO A 457 -14.84 -11.68 1.52
N ALA A 458 -15.74 -10.71 1.39
CA ALA A 458 -16.92 -10.80 0.52
C ALA A 458 -16.59 -11.05 -0.96
N ASN A 459 -15.44 -10.58 -1.44
CA ASN A 459 -14.92 -10.83 -2.79
C ASN A 459 -14.20 -12.19 -2.94
N PHE A 460 -13.75 -12.83 -1.85
CA PHE A 460 -12.99 -14.08 -1.92
C PHE A 460 -13.91 -15.29 -2.04
N ARG A 461 -13.97 -15.87 -3.25
CA ARG A 461 -14.86 -17.00 -3.60
C ARG A 461 -14.24 -18.31 -3.10
N VAL A 462 -14.94 -19.01 -2.19
CA VAL A 462 -14.50 -20.30 -1.62
C VAL A 462 -15.59 -21.33 -1.83
N LYS A 463 -15.21 -22.54 -2.26
CA LYS A 463 -16.10 -23.69 -2.40
C LYS A 463 -15.40 -24.93 -1.87
N PHE A 464 -16.01 -25.58 -0.88
CA PHE A 464 -15.62 -26.95 -0.50
C PHE A 464 -16.31 -27.92 -1.46
N ILE A 465 -15.59 -28.97 -1.88
CA ILE A 465 -16.09 -30.01 -2.77
C ILE A 465 -15.86 -31.35 -2.06
N GLU A 466 -16.94 -32.10 -1.85
CA GLU A 466 -16.85 -33.49 -1.41
C GLU A 466 -16.56 -34.38 -2.62
N ARG A 467 -15.60 -35.30 -2.48
CA ARG A 467 -15.33 -36.31 -3.51
C ARG A 467 -16.44 -37.36 -3.46
N GLU A 468 -17.12 -37.55 -4.59
CA GLU A 468 -18.12 -38.61 -4.76
C GLU A 468 -17.54 -40.00 -4.47
N LYS A 469 -18.37 -40.95 -4.03
CA LYS A 469 -17.92 -42.25 -3.52
C LYS A 469 -17.17 -43.07 -4.55
N ASP A 470 -17.59 -42.96 -5.82
CA ASP A 470 -17.10 -43.76 -6.94
C ASP A 470 -16.06 -42.99 -7.80
N VAL A 471 -15.50 -41.90 -7.26
CA VAL A 471 -14.44 -41.09 -7.88
C VAL A 471 -13.13 -41.27 -7.12
N ASP A 472 -12.09 -41.78 -7.80
CA ASP A 472 -10.77 -41.99 -7.17
C ASP A 472 -10.04 -40.68 -6.85
N ALA A 473 -10.11 -39.68 -7.73
CA ALA A 473 -9.36 -38.43 -7.60
C ALA A 473 -10.15 -37.21 -8.08
N LEU A 474 -10.07 -36.11 -7.32
CA LEU A 474 -10.42 -34.78 -7.81
C LEU A 474 -9.15 -34.10 -8.34
N ILE A 475 -9.18 -33.65 -9.59
CA ILE A 475 -8.08 -32.91 -10.21
C ILE A 475 -8.59 -31.51 -10.53
N VAL A 476 -8.07 -30.51 -9.83
CA VAL A 476 -8.30 -29.10 -10.17
C VAL A 476 -7.44 -28.77 -11.37
N LEU A 477 -8.08 -28.46 -12.50
CA LEU A 477 -7.38 -27.90 -13.66
C LEU A 477 -6.94 -26.47 -13.33
N PRO A 478 -5.74 -26.03 -13.77
CA PRO A 478 -5.35 -24.63 -13.64
C PRO A 478 -6.23 -23.74 -14.52
N ASP A 479 -6.26 -22.45 -14.20
CA ASP A 479 -6.97 -21.44 -14.98
C ASP A 479 -6.52 -21.47 -16.45
N LEU A 480 -7.49 -21.38 -17.38
CA LEU A 480 -7.26 -21.61 -18.80
C LEU A 480 -6.51 -20.42 -19.42
N GLN A 481 -5.19 -20.52 -19.49
CA GLN A 481 -4.35 -19.49 -20.11
C GLN A 481 -4.67 -19.38 -21.61
N ARG A 482 -5.30 -18.27 -22.00
CA ARG A 482 -5.53 -17.88 -23.41
C ARG A 482 -4.17 -17.79 -24.11
N GLN A 483 -4.08 -18.28 -25.36
CA GLN A 483 -2.81 -18.36 -26.09
C GLN A 483 -2.23 -16.98 -26.45
N ASP A 484 -3.09 -15.96 -26.45
CA ASP A 484 -2.84 -14.65 -27.01
C ASP A 484 -2.16 -13.70 -26.01
N GLY A 485 -2.09 -14.09 -24.73
CA GLY A 485 -1.60 -13.25 -23.62
C GLY A 485 -2.61 -12.22 -23.13
N GLU A 486 -3.76 -12.10 -23.78
CA GLU A 486 -4.88 -11.27 -23.36
C GLU A 486 -5.56 -11.89 -22.13
N LEU A 487 -5.50 -11.14 -21.03
CA LEU A 487 -6.36 -11.28 -19.86
C LEU A 487 -7.77 -10.79 -20.27
N ASP A 488 -8.84 -11.41 -19.75
CA ASP A 488 -10.19 -10.80 -19.90
C ASP A 488 -10.40 -9.67 -18.88
N ASP A 489 -11.52 -8.96 -18.93
CA ASP A 489 -11.76 -7.77 -18.11
C ASP A 489 -11.67 -8.04 -16.59
N ASP A 490 -12.10 -9.22 -16.13
CA ASP A 490 -11.99 -9.67 -14.74
C ASP A 490 -10.53 -9.96 -14.36
N ASP A 491 -9.79 -10.69 -15.22
CA ASP A 491 -8.36 -10.97 -15.04
C ASP A 491 -7.49 -9.70 -15.16
N LEU A 492 -7.90 -8.73 -15.98
CA LEU A 492 -7.31 -7.40 -16.10
C LEU A 492 -7.47 -6.64 -14.79
N GLU A 493 -8.65 -6.59 -14.18
CA GLU A 493 -8.81 -5.98 -12.85
C GLU A 493 -8.01 -6.72 -11.75
N ALA A 494 -7.91 -8.04 -11.82
CA ALA A 494 -7.15 -8.84 -10.86
C ALA A 494 -5.62 -8.60 -10.94
N VAL A 495 -5.07 -8.47 -12.15
CA VAL A 495 -3.64 -8.17 -12.36
C VAL A 495 -3.35 -6.67 -12.21
N ALA A 496 -4.27 -5.80 -12.63
CA ALA A 496 -4.22 -4.35 -12.49
C ALA A 496 -5.05 -3.88 -11.29
N GLY A 497 -4.55 -4.15 -10.08
CA GLY A 497 -4.98 -3.51 -8.82
C GLY A 497 -4.74 -1.98 -8.85
N GLY A 498 -5.52 -1.29 -9.66
CA GLY A 498 -5.13 -0.06 -10.35
C GLY A 498 -6.07 0.44 -11.46
N SER A 499 -7.28 -0.11 -11.62
CA SER A 499 -8.44 0.42 -12.38
C SER A 499 -8.25 0.71 -13.88
N ASN A 500 -9.06 0.06 -14.73
CA ASN A 500 -8.94 0.00 -16.18
C ASN A 500 -8.93 1.34 -16.94
N ALA A 501 -8.46 1.28 -18.18
CA ALA A 501 -8.50 2.34 -19.18
C ALA A 501 -8.79 1.76 -20.58
N ASP A 502 -9.77 2.33 -21.28
CA ASP A 502 -10.12 1.99 -22.66
C ASP A 502 -9.17 2.64 -23.69
N PRO A 503 -9.12 2.14 -24.95
CA PRO A 503 -8.08 2.51 -25.91
C PRO A 503 -8.27 3.91 -26.51
N LEU A 504 -7.14 4.57 -26.80
CA LEU A 504 -7.11 5.77 -27.63
C LEU A 504 -7.43 5.42 -29.10
N PRO A 505 -8.20 6.24 -29.82
CA PRO A 505 -8.35 6.10 -31.27
C PRO A 505 -7.04 6.40 -31.99
N SER A 506 -6.88 5.83 -33.18
CA SER A 506 -5.77 6.12 -34.09
C SER A 506 -5.87 7.51 -34.74
N TRP A 507 -4.71 8.03 -35.16
CA TRP A 507 -4.44 9.28 -35.90
C TRP A 507 -4.19 10.51 -35.03
#